data_AF-A0A6M1RF87-F1
#
_entry.id   AF-A0A6M1RF87-F1
#
_cell.length_a   1.000
_cell.length_b   1.000
_cell.length_c   1.000
_cell.angle_alpha   90.00
_cell.angle_beta   90.00
_cell.angle_gamma   90.00
#
_symmetry.space_group_name_H-M   'P 1'
#
loop_
_entity.id
_entity.type
_entity.pdbx_description
1 polymer ?
#
loop_
_entity_poly.entity_id
_entity_poly.type
_entity_poly.pdbx_seq_one_letter_code
_entity_poly.pdbx_strand_id
1 'polypeptide(L)'
;MDNTFPDSSQMKNALFALGFDEPWNATQDGEKQTLTNGELWIREGNYFAVMAVHDDNEQVMQLSLINNLSVCAQLGIAATGDSSKSVFSAFSHLTGQALTQPETTAFNQHRAFHYHVLITEMIAERTLMQCGVKNQ
;
A
#
# COMPACT_ATOMS: atom_id res chain seq x y z
N MET A 1 -8.92 -14.17 17.39
CA MET A 1 -9.73 -13.15 16.70
C MET A 1 -9.93 -13.68 15.30
N ASP A 2 -11.18 -13.77 14.83
CA ASP A 2 -11.44 -14.12 13.43
C ASP A 2 -10.76 -13.07 12.56
N ASN A 3 -9.77 -13.52 11.76
CA ASN A 3 -9.02 -12.66 10.83
C ASN A 3 -9.86 -12.41 9.57
N THR A 4 -11.04 -11.83 9.76
CA THR A 4 -11.92 -11.43 8.66
C THR A 4 -11.37 -10.16 8.05
N PHE A 5 -11.40 -10.07 6.72
CA PHE A 5 -11.04 -8.84 6.01
C PHE A 5 -11.89 -7.68 6.53
N PRO A 6 -11.29 -6.58 7.00
CA PRO A 6 -12.06 -5.51 7.63
C PRO A 6 -13.00 -4.91 6.58
N ASP A 7 -14.18 -4.45 7.02
CA ASP A 7 -15.02 -3.64 6.15
C ASP A 7 -14.45 -2.21 5.99
N SER A 8 -15.04 -1.43 5.07
CA SER A 8 -14.56 -0.07 4.78
C SER A 8 -14.57 0.84 6.02
N SER A 9 -15.54 0.71 6.93
CA SER A 9 -15.60 1.53 8.14
C SER A 9 -14.52 1.13 9.15
N GLN A 10 -14.33 -0.18 9.35
CA GLN A 10 -13.26 -0.72 10.19
C GLN A 10 -11.88 -0.29 9.69
N MET A 11 -11.67 -0.40 8.37
CA MET A 11 -10.41 -0.02 7.73
C MET A 11 -10.09 1.47 7.93
N LYS A 12 -11.06 2.37 7.69
CA LYS A 12 -10.89 3.81 7.89
C LYS A 12 -10.60 4.16 9.35
N ASN A 13 -11.30 3.53 10.29
CA ASN A 13 -11.06 3.77 11.72
C ASN A 13 -9.64 3.33 12.14
N ALA A 14 -9.17 2.19 11.63
CA ALA A 14 -7.82 1.72 11.88
C ALA A 14 -6.75 2.65 11.26
N LEU A 15 -6.97 3.11 10.03
CA LEU A 15 -6.09 4.08 9.36
C LEU A 15 -6.07 5.43 10.08
N PHE A 16 -7.22 5.92 10.54
CA PHE A 16 -7.31 7.13 11.35
C PHE A 16 -6.46 7.03 12.63
N ALA A 17 -6.54 5.90 13.33
CA ALA A 17 -5.72 5.65 14.53
C ALA A 17 -4.21 5.57 14.24
N LEU A 18 -3.82 5.33 12.99
CA LEU A 18 -2.43 5.32 12.52
C LEU A 18 -1.97 6.68 11.95
N GLY A 19 -2.82 7.70 12.00
CA GLY A 19 -2.50 9.07 11.58
C GLY A 19 -2.95 9.45 10.17
N PHE A 20 -3.77 8.62 9.50
CA PHE A 20 -4.41 8.98 8.24
C PHE A 20 -5.76 9.65 8.51
N ASP A 21 -5.74 10.91 8.93
CA ASP A 21 -6.90 11.68 9.38
C ASP A 21 -7.52 12.61 8.33
N GLU A 22 -6.93 12.69 7.12
CA GLU A 22 -7.51 13.42 5.99
C GLU A 22 -8.87 12.85 5.52
N PRO A 23 -9.76 13.68 4.94
CA PRO A 23 -11.07 13.24 4.47
C PRO A 23 -11.02 12.20 3.35
N TRP A 24 -11.95 11.25 3.40
CA TRP A 24 -12.22 10.29 2.31
C TRP A 24 -13.16 10.89 1.27
N ASN A 25 -12.77 10.80 0.01
CA ASN A 25 -13.55 11.23 -1.14
C ASN A 25 -14.16 10.02 -1.85
N ALA A 26 -15.47 10.03 -2.03
CA ALA A 26 -16.17 9.03 -2.82
C ALA A 26 -15.89 9.22 -4.31
N THR A 27 -15.69 8.09 -5.01
CA THR A 27 -15.43 8.00 -6.45
C THR A 27 -16.33 6.93 -7.06
N GLN A 28 -16.34 6.81 -8.39
CA GLN A 28 -17.11 5.75 -9.07
C GLN A 28 -16.62 4.34 -8.69
N ASP A 29 -15.35 4.21 -8.31
CA ASP A 29 -14.69 2.92 -8.09
C ASP A 29 -14.31 2.70 -6.61
N GLY A 30 -15.03 3.31 -5.67
CA GLY A 30 -14.73 3.25 -4.24
C GLY A 30 -14.32 4.60 -3.66
N GLU A 31 -13.50 4.59 -2.61
CA GLU A 31 -13.17 5.79 -1.84
C GLU A 31 -11.66 6.00 -1.77
N LYS A 32 -11.24 7.26 -1.79
CA LYS A 32 -9.83 7.62 -1.71
C LYS A 32 -9.54 8.74 -0.74
N GLN A 33 -8.35 8.72 -0.16
CA GLN A 33 -7.81 9.78 0.67
C GLN A 33 -6.49 10.25 0.05
N THR A 34 -6.33 11.55 -0.09
CA THR A 34 -5.09 12.13 -0.64
C THR A 34 -3.97 12.05 0.38
N LEU A 35 -2.76 11.71 -0.06
CA LEU A 35 -1.52 11.75 0.71
C LEU A 35 -0.59 12.82 0.13
N THR A 36 0.41 13.25 0.90
CA THR A 36 1.43 14.20 0.41
C THR A 36 2.16 13.71 -0.85
N ASN A 37 2.37 12.40 -0.97
CA ASN A 37 3.12 11.76 -2.06
C ASN A 37 2.26 10.80 -2.89
N GLY A 38 0.93 10.83 -2.79
CA GLY A 38 0.09 9.82 -3.44
C GLY A 38 -1.36 9.80 -2.95
N GLU A 39 -1.96 8.62 -2.96
CA GLU A 39 -3.35 8.39 -2.55
C GLU A 39 -3.49 7.04 -1.85
N LEU A 40 -4.37 6.97 -0.85
CA LEU A 40 -4.91 5.73 -0.31
C LEU A 40 -6.26 5.43 -0.94
N TRP A 41 -6.54 4.15 -1.17
CA TRP A 41 -7.72 3.67 -1.85
C TRP A 41 -8.36 2.51 -1.08
N ILE A 42 -9.69 2.60 -0.96
CA ILE A 42 -10.59 1.55 -0.48
C ILE A 42 -11.52 1.21 -1.64
N ARG A 43 -11.28 0.05 -2.27
CA ARG A 43 -12.01 -0.38 -3.47
C ARG A 43 -12.29 -1.89 -3.40
N GLU A 44 -13.56 -2.26 -3.26
CA GLU A 44 -14.10 -3.62 -3.45
C GLU A 44 -13.14 -4.78 -3.06
N GLY A 45 -12.88 -4.93 -1.76
CA GLY A 45 -12.02 -6.03 -1.25
C GLY A 45 -10.52 -5.84 -1.51
N ASN A 46 -10.09 -4.64 -1.92
CA ASN A 46 -8.70 -4.24 -2.07
C ASN A 46 -8.45 -2.89 -1.41
N TYR A 47 -7.50 -2.88 -0.48
CA TYR A 47 -7.02 -1.68 0.20
C TYR A 47 -5.59 -1.43 -0.23
N PHE A 48 -5.34 -0.31 -0.90
CA PHE A 48 -4.03 -0.05 -1.51
C PHE A 48 -3.66 1.43 -1.47
N ALA A 49 -2.36 1.69 -1.53
CA ALA A 49 -1.78 3.00 -1.72
C ALA A 49 -1.17 3.07 -3.11
N VAL A 50 -1.24 4.24 -3.75
CA VAL A 50 -0.50 4.56 -4.99
C VAL A 50 0.33 5.80 -4.68
N MET A 51 1.65 5.68 -4.73
CA MET A 51 2.59 6.73 -4.33
C MET A 51 3.65 6.98 -5.38
N ALA A 52 4.08 8.23 -5.52
CA ALA A 52 5.21 8.58 -6.36
C ALA A 52 6.52 7.98 -5.79
N VAL A 53 7.39 7.54 -6.70
CA VAL A 53 8.78 7.21 -6.41
C VAL A 53 9.63 8.28 -7.07
N HIS A 54 10.32 9.08 -6.26
CA HIS A 54 11.28 10.05 -6.77
C HIS A 54 12.60 9.35 -7.08
N ASP A 55 13.02 9.35 -8.33
CA ASP A 55 14.16 8.56 -8.83
C ASP A 55 15.27 9.42 -9.46
N ASP A 56 15.35 10.70 -9.08
CA ASP A 56 16.38 11.65 -9.54
C ASP A 56 17.82 11.14 -9.34
N ASN A 57 18.04 10.35 -8.30
CA ASN A 57 19.25 9.57 -8.05
C ASN A 57 18.96 8.42 -7.08
N GLU A 58 19.92 7.50 -6.92
CA GLU A 58 19.77 6.30 -6.09
C GLU A 58 19.41 6.61 -4.63
N GLN A 59 20.02 7.64 -4.02
CA GLN A 59 19.74 7.99 -2.62
C GLN A 59 18.32 8.52 -2.44
N VAL A 60 17.85 9.36 -3.38
CA VAL A 60 16.49 9.90 -3.39
C VAL A 60 15.48 8.78 -3.62
N MET A 61 15.77 7.86 -4.55
CA MET A 61 14.96 6.67 -4.81
C MET A 61 14.83 5.78 -3.58
N GLN A 62 15.95 5.48 -2.92
CA GLN A 62 15.95 4.67 -1.70
C GLN A 62 15.11 5.32 -0.60
N LEU A 63 15.28 6.62 -0.37
CA LEU A 63 14.48 7.35 0.63
C LEU A 63 12.99 7.34 0.28
N SER A 64 12.66 7.59 -0.99
CA SER A 64 11.28 7.57 -1.48
C SER A 64 10.63 6.20 -1.30
N LEU A 65 11.34 5.12 -1.61
CA LEU A 65 10.86 3.75 -1.43
C LEU A 65 10.69 3.39 0.05
N ILE A 66 11.60 3.81 0.93
CA ILE A 66 11.47 3.59 2.38
C ILE A 66 10.24 4.31 2.95
N ASN A 67 10.01 5.56 2.53
CA ASN A 67 8.82 6.31 2.95
C ASN A 67 7.54 5.63 2.46
N ASN A 68 7.52 5.20 1.20
CA ASN A 68 6.39 4.46 0.63
C ASN A 68 6.16 3.14 1.37
N LEU A 69 7.22 2.39 1.71
CA LEU A 69 7.15 1.16 2.50
C LEU A 69 6.55 1.38 3.88
N SER A 70 6.81 2.51 4.53
CA SER A 70 6.19 2.86 5.81
C SER A 70 4.67 2.99 5.67
N VAL A 71 4.19 3.67 4.62
CA VAL A 71 2.75 3.80 4.33
C VAL A 71 2.15 2.42 4.04
N CYS A 72 2.80 1.59 3.21
CA CYS A 72 2.37 0.22 2.94
C CYS A 72 2.26 -0.61 4.23
N ALA A 73 3.24 -0.48 5.13
CA ALA A 73 3.23 -1.19 6.40
C ALA A 73 2.06 -0.77 7.29
N GLN A 74 1.79 0.53 7.42
CA GLN A 74 0.64 1.00 8.20
C GLN A 74 -0.69 0.53 7.59
N LEU A 75 -0.82 0.61 6.27
CA LEU A 75 -1.98 0.08 5.54
C LEU A 75 -2.16 -1.42 5.80
N GLY A 76 -1.09 -2.21 5.72
CA GLY A 76 -1.16 -3.64 5.98
C GLY A 76 -1.50 -3.98 7.43
N ILE A 77 -0.99 -3.22 8.41
CA ILE A 77 -1.36 -3.36 9.82
C ILE A 77 -2.86 -3.10 10.00
N ALA A 78 -3.38 -2.02 9.40
CA ALA A 78 -4.80 -1.70 9.45
C ALA A 78 -5.67 -2.79 8.82
N ALA A 79 -5.24 -3.35 7.68
CA ALA A 79 -5.99 -4.37 6.96
C ALA A 79 -5.94 -5.77 7.59
N THR A 80 -4.86 -6.10 8.29
CA THR A 80 -4.61 -7.50 8.74
C THR A 80 -4.57 -7.67 10.25
N GLY A 81 -4.40 -6.59 11.02
CA GLY A 81 -4.16 -6.64 12.46
C GLY A 81 -2.82 -7.28 12.84
N ASP A 82 -1.96 -7.63 11.86
CA ASP A 82 -0.68 -8.26 12.12
C ASP A 82 0.36 -7.26 12.68
N SER A 83 1.38 -7.81 13.35
CA SER A 83 2.47 -7.02 13.91
C SER A 83 3.20 -6.20 12.84
N SER A 84 3.66 -5.00 13.22
CA SER A 84 4.42 -4.09 12.34
C SER A 84 5.64 -4.77 11.70
N LYS A 85 6.37 -5.60 12.46
CA LYS A 85 7.52 -6.36 11.95
C LYS A 85 7.13 -7.32 10.81
N SER A 86 6.02 -8.05 10.97
CA SER A 86 5.54 -9.01 9.97
C SER A 86 5.15 -8.29 8.68
N VAL A 87 4.32 -7.27 8.79
CA VAL A 87 3.80 -6.51 7.65
C VAL A 87 4.93 -5.78 6.91
N PHE A 88 5.83 -5.11 7.66
CA PHE A 88 6.97 -4.42 7.06
C PHE A 88 7.89 -5.40 6.31
N SER A 89 8.13 -6.60 6.87
CA SER A 89 8.93 -7.63 6.20
C SER A 89 8.26 -8.12 4.92
N ALA A 90 6.92 -8.28 4.90
CA ALA A 90 6.20 -8.70 3.71
C ALA A 90 6.33 -7.67 2.59
N PHE A 91 6.04 -6.40 2.85
CA PHE A 91 6.15 -5.34 1.84
C PHE A 91 7.59 -5.09 1.41
N SER A 92 8.57 -5.15 2.31
CA SER A 92 9.99 -5.00 1.94
C SER A 92 10.44 -6.09 0.96
N HIS A 93 10.02 -7.33 1.21
CA HIS A 93 10.31 -8.44 0.30
C HIS A 93 9.65 -8.25 -1.07
N LEU A 94 8.37 -7.86 -1.10
CA LEU A 94 7.63 -7.63 -2.33
C LEU A 94 8.17 -6.44 -3.13
N THR A 95 8.57 -5.36 -2.47
CA THR A 95 9.25 -4.23 -3.13
C THR A 95 10.56 -4.66 -3.76
N GLY A 96 11.36 -5.48 -3.06
CA GLY A 96 12.57 -6.06 -3.63
C GLY A 96 12.29 -6.88 -4.90
N GLN A 97 11.23 -7.68 -4.89
CA GLN A 97 10.80 -8.43 -6.08
C GLN A 97 10.32 -7.51 -7.22
N ALA A 98 9.46 -6.53 -6.91
CA ALA A 98 8.92 -5.58 -7.88
C ALA A 98 10.00 -4.73 -8.55
N LEU A 99 11.10 -4.41 -7.85
CA LEU A 99 12.25 -3.72 -8.44
C LEU A 99 13.02 -4.60 -9.44
N THR A 100 13.00 -5.92 -9.27
CA THR A 100 13.64 -6.85 -10.21
C THR A 100 12.76 -7.22 -11.41
N GLN A 101 11.44 -7.07 -11.26
CA GLN A 101 10.45 -7.32 -12.31
C GLN A 101 9.40 -6.20 -12.30
N PRO A 102 9.76 -4.98 -12.75
CA PRO A 102 8.82 -3.88 -12.85
C PRO A 102 7.61 -4.26 -13.72
N GLU A 103 6.49 -3.58 -13.53
CA GLU A 103 5.22 -3.81 -14.23
C GLU A 103 4.51 -5.15 -13.89
N THR A 104 5.18 -6.04 -13.15
CA THR A 104 4.58 -7.27 -12.63
C THR A 104 4.19 -7.08 -11.17
N THR A 105 2.97 -7.47 -10.82
CA THR A 105 2.53 -7.43 -9.42
C THR A 105 3.15 -8.60 -8.64
N ALA A 106 3.92 -8.29 -7.59
CA ALA A 106 4.45 -9.27 -6.66
C ALA A 106 3.42 -9.59 -5.57
N PHE A 107 3.29 -10.86 -5.16
CA PHE A 107 2.32 -11.31 -4.16
C PHE A 107 2.94 -12.13 -3.04
N ASN A 108 2.44 -11.96 -1.81
CA ASN A 108 2.74 -12.86 -0.68
C ASN A 108 1.41 -13.36 -0.07
N GLN A 109 1.27 -14.68 0.03
CA GLN A 109 0.10 -15.30 0.64
C GLN A 109 0.32 -15.44 2.14
N HIS A 110 -0.50 -14.73 2.93
CA HIS A 110 -0.51 -14.90 4.39
C HIS A 110 -1.95 -14.92 4.91
N ARG A 111 -2.37 -16.05 5.48
CA ARG A 111 -3.72 -16.22 6.06
C ARG A 111 -4.81 -15.97 5.00
N ALA A 112 -5.88 -15.22 5.34
CA ALA A 112 -7.00 -14.86 4.46
C ALA A 112 -6.72 -13.63 3.56
N PHE A 113 -5.46 -13.22 3.43
CA PHE A 113 -5.06 -11.96 2.79
C PHE A 113 -3.96 -12.17 1.75
N HIS A 114 -3.96 -11.31 0.72
CA HIS A 114 -2.87 -11.19 -0.24
C HIS A 114 -2.23 -9.80 -0.16
N TYR A 115 -0.97 -9.75 0.27
CA TYR A 115 -0.16 -8.54 0.11
C TYR A 115 0.30 -8.43 -1.34
N HIS A 116 0.32 -7.21 -1.87
CA HIS A 116 0.83 -6.95 -3.22
C HIS A 116 1.67 -5.69 -3.31
N VAL A 117 2.63 -5.68 -4.24
CA VAL A 117 3.40 -4.51 -4.67
C VAL A 117 3.54 -4.51 -6.18
N LEU A 118 3.40 -3.35 -6.80
CA LEU A 118 3.63 -3.09 -8.21
C LEU A 118 4.44 -1.79 -8.34
N ILE A 119 5.51 -1.82 -9.11
CA ILE A 119 6.25 -0.61 -9.49
C ILE A 119 6.09 -0.44 -11.00
N THR A 120 5.57 0.71 -11.44
CA THR A 120 5.35 1.03 -12.85
C THR A 120 6.03 2.33 -13.22
N GLU A 121 6.62 2.36 -14.41
CA GLU A 121 7.08 3.58 -15.06
C GLU A 121 5.98 4.04 -16.03
N MET A 122 5.32 5.15 -15.73
CA MET A 122 4.31 5.70 -16.65
C MET A 122 4.95 6.58 -17.72
N ILE A 123 4.27 6.69 -18.87
CA ILE A 123 4.58 7.59 -19.99
C ILE A 123 4.33 9.05 -19.55
N ALA A 124 5.21 9.55 -18.70
CA ALA A 124 5.40 10.94 -18.25
C ALA A 124 6.64 11.05 -17.32
N GLU A 125 7.57 10.09 -17.38
CA GLU A 125 8.78 10.03 -16.53
C GLU A 125 8.48 10.01 -15.02
N ARG A 126 7.40 9.35 -14.61
CA ARG A 126 7.07 9.20 -13.19
C ARG A 126 6.95 7.74 -12.82
N THR A 127 7.86 7.30 -11.96
CA THR A 127 7.81 5.99 -11.31
C THR A 127 6.77 6.02 -10.21
N LEU A 128 5.87 5.03 -10.20
CA LEU A 128 4.85 4.86 -9.18
C LEU A 128 5.07 3.54 -8.44
N MET A 129 4.79 3.55 -7.15
CA MET A 129 4.68 2.36 -6.32
C MET A 129 3.24 2.21 -5.87
N GLN A 130 2.61 1.11 -6.27
CA GLN A 130 1.37 0.64 -5.69
C GLN A 130 1.67 -0.48 -4.69
N CYS A 131 1.05 -0.43 -3.53
CA CYS A 131 1.10 -1.53 -2.56
C CYS A 131 -0.23 -1.68 -1.85
N GLY A 132 -0.58 -2.88 -1.43
CA GLY A 132 -1.83 -3.07 -0.73
C GLY A 132 -2.08 -4.47 -0.22
N VAL A 133 -3.29 -4.65 0.30
CA VAL A 133 -3.83 -5.91 0.79
C VAL A 133 -5.16 -6.16 0.11
N LYS A 134 -5.31 -7.34 -0.47
CA LYS A 134 -6.55 -7.81 -1.09
C LYS A 134 -7.13 -8.97 -0.28
N ASN A 135 -8.46 -9.05 -0.23
CA ASN A 135 -9.16 -10.22 0.27
C ASN A 135 -8.89 -11.42 -0.67
N GLN A 136 -8.77 -12.62 -0.09
CA GLN A 136 -8.61 -13.86 -0.86
C GLN A 136 -9.88 -14.28 -1.59
#